data_AF-F4KUV6-F1
#
_entry.id   AF-F4KUV6-F1
#
_cell.length_a   1.000
_cell.length_b   1.000
_cell.length_c   1.000
_cell.angle_alpha   90.00
_cell.angle_beta   90.00
_cell.angle_gamma   90.00
#
_symmetry.space_group_name_H-M   'P 1'
#
loop_
_entity.id
_entity.type
_entity.pdbx_description
1 polymer ?
#
loop_
_entity_poly.entity_id
_entity_poly.type
_entity_poly.pdbx_seq_one_letter_code
_entity_poly.pdbx_strand_id
1 'polypeptide(L)'
;MQFSSRNLITGAAADNSSIKDLREAVLGSGSAGLVVQTYANTILQQPDITLPADLLAKIPVDVFLKTARTHADNYLNNIQPGIINTIQDVNGYSTQFSSFNKVISQSINTWKMGNNLTAKQEALDLLKQLQIGLTSKQNKVILVSKDLGKLLLDLNGDVANFTTAVSTADIEIGADSKVIGDLENTISSFDSKIAGAASGVALSGLVAIGGGLLIVVGAGLTPFTFGASTGLIVAGAAVVVVGAGGLTASSVVLSSLISGKSDAIRQKAILTDDLNALHLLKPAFVNLQSSASNAIAQVNNMANAWNILGGNLGNVIGSISDAQTFSDLPVVVQAYLDTANDQWADVKTAVQTINQQMTGVQTKILKDGNGKLIQLNNESILTAAEAA
;
A
#
# COMPACT_ATOMS: atom_id res chain seq x y z
N MET A 1 8.38 -7.43 -45.93
CA MET A 1 9.06 -8.30 -44.94
C MET A 1 9.93 -7.57 -43.90
N GLN A 2 10.16 -6.25 -43.96
CA GLN A 2 10.94 -5.53 -42.92
C GLN A 2 10.13 -5.02 -41.70
N PHE A 3 8.80 -5.16 -41.70
CA PHE A 3 7.90 -4.60 -40.68
C PHE A 3 7.67 -5.50 -39.44
N SER A 4 8.10 -6.77 -39.44
CA SER A 4 7.79 -7.74 -38.37
C SER A 4 8.92 -7.88 -37.33
N SER A 5 10.17 -8.00 -37.76
CA SER A 5 11.32 -8.22 -36.86
C SER A 5 11.66 -7.02 -35.97
N ARG A 6 11.46 -5.79 -36.45
CA ARG A 6 11.66 -4.56 -35.63
C ARG A 6 10.65 -4.45 -34.48
N ASN A 7 9.37 -4.73 -34.76
CA ASN A 7 8.30 -4.67 -33.76
C ASN A 7 8.44 -5.75 -32.68
N LEU A 8 9.06 -6.89 -33.02
CA LEU A 8 9.28 -7.99 -32.08
C LEU A 8 10.55 -7.82 -31.25
N ILE A 9 11.61 -7.20 -31.80
CA ILE A 9 12.77 -6.76 -31.00
C ILE A 9 12.32 -5.69 -30.00
N THR A 10 11.48 -4.74 -30.42
CA THR A 10 10.89 -3.77 -29.50
C THR A 10 9.92 -4.41 -28.51
N GLY A 11 9.18 -5.46 -28.90
CA GLY A 11 8.30 -6.22 -28.02
C GLY A 11 9.06 -6.98 -26.93
N ALA A 12 10.16 -7.66 -27.27
CA ALA A 12 10.99 -8.38 -26.30
C ALA A 12 11.69 -7.45 -25.31
N ALA A 13 12.17 -6.29 -25.78
CA ALA A 13 12.71 -5.24 -24.91
C ALA A 13 11.61 -4.60 -24.03
N ALA A 14 10.40 -4.38 -24.59
CA ALA A 14 9.26 -3.83 -23.87
C ALA A 14 8.74 -4.78 -22.78
N ASP A 15 8.84 -6.09 -22.97
CA ASP A 15 8.39 -7.05 -21.95
C ASP A 15 9.40 -7.30 -20.83
N ASN A 16 10.70 -7.16 -21.13
CA ASN A 16 11.72 -7.10 -20.09
C ASN A 16 11.43 -5.92 -19.13
N SER A 17 11.02 -4.77 -19.69
CA SER A 17 10.52 -3.65 -18.89
C SER A 17 9.22 -4.02 -18.17
N SER A 18 8.23 -4.61 -18.84
CA SER A 18 6.90 -4.82 -18.27
C SER A 18 6.86 -5.78 -17.06
N ILE A 19 7.68 -6.85 -17.05
CA ILE A 19 7.78 -7.75 -15.90
C ILE A 19 8.42 -7.03 -14.70
N LYS A 20 9.43 -6.20 -14.97
CA LYS A 20 10.04 -5.33 -13.95
C LYS A 20 9.05 -4.27 -13.45
N ASP A 21 8.30 -3.65 -14.35
CA ASP A 21 7.27 -2.66 -14.02
C ASP A 21 6.16 -3.29 -13.17
N LEU A 22 5.78 -4.55 -13.45
CA LEU A 22 4.86 -5.30 -12.59
C LEU A 22 5.46 -5.50 -11.18
N ARG A 23 6.73 -5.87 -11.07
CA ARG A 23 7.40 -5.99 -9.76
C ARG A 23 7.39 -4.68 -8.98
N GLU A 24 7.66 -3.56 -9.65
CA GLU A 24 7.62 -2.23 -9.03
C GLU A 24 6.20 -1.86 -8.61
N ALA A 25 5.20 -2.17 -9.43
CA ALA A 25 3.79 -1.95 -9.10
C ALA A 25 3.28 -2.82 -7.95
N VAL A 26 3.76 -4.07 -7.84
CA VAL A 26 3.54 -4.95 -6.67
C VAL A 26 4.08 -4.30 -5.41
N LEU A 27 5.34 -3.86 -5.46
CA LEU A 27 6.02 -3.25 -4.33
C LEU A 27 5.33 -1.95 -3.91
N GLY A 28 4.96 -1.10 -4.88
CA GLY A 28 4.18 0.11 -4.65
C GLY A 28 2.82 -0.18 -4.03
N SER A 29 2.10 -1.20 -4.52
CA SER A 29 0.78 -1.59 -3.99
C SER A 29 0.89 -2.09 -2.54
N GLY A 30 1.87 -2.94 -2.25
CA GLY A 30 2.11 -3.42 -0.90
C GLY A 30 2.49 -2.28 0.04
N SER A 31 3.40 -1.40 -0.39
CA SER A 31 3.86 -0.25 0.40
C SER A 31 2.73 0.71 0.70
N ALA A 32 1.94 1.10 -0.31
CA ALA A 32 0.81 1.98 -0.10
C ALA A 32 -0.24 1.33 0.82
N GLY A 33 -0.46 0.01 0.69
CA GLY A 33 -1.33 -0.73 1.59
C GLY A 33 -0.88 -0.69 3.06
N LEU A 34 0.43 -0.82 3.32
CA LEU A 34 0.99 -0.68 4.68
C LEU A 34 0.80 0.72 5.27
N VAL A 35 0.89 1.76 4.45
CA VAL A 35 0.64 3.14 4.90
C VAL A 35 -0.84 3.32 5.26
N VAL A 36 -1.76 2.78 4.46
CA VAL A 36 -3.20 2.79 4.82
C VAL A 36 -3.44 2.00 6.11
N GLN A 37 -2.83 0.81 6.25
CA GLN A 37 -2.90 0.00 7.48
C GLN A 37 -2.42 0.80 8.70
N THR A 38 -1.34 1.57 8.57
CA THR A 38 -0.79 2.41 9.64
C THR A 38 -1.79 3.47 10.12
N TYR A 39 -2.41 4.19 9.18
CA TYR A 39 -3.43 5.20 9.52
C TYR A 39 -4.75 4.58 9.98
N ALA A 40 -5.16 3.44 9.44
CA ALA A 40 -6.33 2.69 9.91
C ALA A 40 -6.16 2.29 11.38
N ASN A 41 -4.99 1.76 11.75
CA ASN A 41 -4.67 1.45 13.14
C ASN A 41 -4.68 2.70 14.04
N THR A 42 -4.25 3.86 13.53
CA THR A 42 -4.35 5.13 14.28
C THR A 42 -5.80 5.45 14.66
N ILE A 43 -6.72 5.38 13.69
CA ILE A 43 -8.15 5.65 13.90
C ILE A 43 -8.80 4.62 14.82
N LEU A 44 -8.47 3.33 14.66
CA LEU A 44 -9.00 2.25 15.50
C LEU A 44 -8.58 2.38 16.97
N GLN A 45 -7.34 2.78 17.21
CA GLN A 45 -6.80 2.88 18.57
C GLN A 45 -7.08 4.22 19.24
N GLN A 46 -7.49 5.24 18.48
CA GLN A 46 -7.83 6.55 19.01
C GLN A 46 -8.87 6.40 20.12
N PRO A 47 -8.62 6.81 21.38
CA PRO A 47 -9.62 6.69 22.43
C PRO A 47 -10.89 7.50 22.15
N ASP A 48 -12.00 7.09 22.76
CA ASP A 48 -13.25 7.83 22.70
C ASP A 48 -13.08 9.24 23.28
N ILE A 49 -13.77 10.19 22.66
CA ILE A 49 -13.78 11.59 23.06
C ILE A 49 -15.09 11.84 23.77
N THR A 50 -15.03 12.23 25.03
CA THR A 50 -16.22 12.55 25.82
C THR A 50 -16.39 14.06 25.87
N LEU A 51 -17.47 14.59 25.31
CA LEU A 51 -17.85 16.00 25.47
C LEU A 51 -19.09 16.11 26.40
N PRO A 52 -19.32 17.27 27.04
CA PRO A 52 -20.60 17.60 27.66
C PRO A 52 -21.78 17.35 26.73
N ALA A 53 -22.94 16.95 27.27
CA ALA A 53 -24.08 16.49 26.47
C ALA A 53 -24.64 17.55 25.50
N ASP A 54 -24.62 18.82 25.91
CA ASP A 54 -25.00 19.97 25.10
C ASP A 54 -24.03 20.20 23.93
N LEU A 55 -22.73 19.97 24.14
CA LEU A 55 -21.73 20.01 23.09
C LEU A 55 -21.79 18.77 22.19
N LEU A 56 -22.02 17.56 22.72
CA LEU A 56 -22.21 16.34 21.91
C LEU A 56 -23.42 16.44 20.99
N ALA A 57 -24.51 17.09 21.43
CA ALA A 57 -25.69 17.31 20.59
C ALA A 57 -25.39 18.18 19.36
N LYS A 58 -24.39 19.05 19.45
CA LYS A 58 -23.92 19.91 18.34
C LYS A 58 -22.76 19.28 17.56
N ILE A 59 -21.92 18.52 18.24
CA ILE A 59 -20.68 17.92 17.75
C ILE A 59 -20.72 16.42 18.09
N PRO A 60 -21.37 15.59 17.27
CA PRO A 60 -21.52 14.14 17.51
C PRO A 60 -20.22 13.39 17.17
N VAL A 61 -19.12 13.78 17.83
CA VAL A 61 -17.76 13.29 17.56
C VAL A 61 -17.62 11.79 17.84
N ASP A 62 -18.39 11.26 18.78
CA ASP A 62 -18.45 9.83 19.10
C ASP A 62 -19.02 9.03 17.93
N VAL A 63 -20.07 9.53 17.29
CA VAL A 63 -20.67 8.94 16.10
C VAL A 63 -19.68 9.00 14.94
N PHE A 64 -19.04 10.14 14.71
CA PHE A 64 -18.07 10.30 13.62
C PHE A 64 -16.86 9.38 13.80
N LEU A 65 -16.31 9.29 15.00
CA LEU A 65 -15.18 8.41 15.29
C LEU A 65 -15.57 6.94 15.12
N LYS A 66 -16.76 6.53 15.58
CA LYS A 66 -17.26 5.16 15.39
C LYS A 66 -17.44 4.78 13.92
N THR A 67 -17.97 5.70 13.11
CA THR A 67 -18.12 5.50 11.66
C THR A 67 -16.75 5.32 11.01
N ALA A 68 -15.80 6.20 11.28
CA ALA A 68 -14.46 6.10 10.73
C ALA A 68 -13.71 4.83 11.16
N ARG A 69 -13.90 4.37 12.41
CA ARG A 69 -13.40 3.07 12.87
C ARG A 69 -13.98 1.93 12.06
N THR A 70 -15.26 1.99 11.70
CA THR A 70 -15.90 0.98 10.84
C THR A 70 -15.24 0.94 9.45
N HIS A 71 -14.94 2.10 8.87
CA HIS A 71 -14.24 2.17 7.59
C HIS A 71 -12.79 1.68 7.68
N ALA A 72 -12.07 2.02 8.76
CA ALA A 72 -10.73 1.51 9.04
C ALA A 72 -10.71 -0.01 9.23
N ASP A 73 -11.67 -0.57 9.97
CA ASP A 73 -11.83 -2.02 10.13
C ASP A 73 -12.17 -2.71 8.80
N ASN A 74 -13.04 -2.11 7.98
CA ASN A 74 -13.33 -2.64 6.64
C ASN A 74 -12.06 -2.71 5.78
N TYR A 75 -11.20 -1.70 5.87
CA TYR A 75 -9.92 -1.73 5.17
C TYR A 75 -9.06 -2.92 5.63
N LEU A 76 -8.81 -3.04 6.94
CA LEU A 76 -7.94 -4.09 7.49
C LEU A 76 -8.47 -5.50 7.23
N ASN A 77 -9.79 -5.70 7.34
CA ASN A 77 -10.38 -7.03 7.33
C ASN A 77 -10.83 -7.50 5.95
N ASN A 78 -11.12 -6.59 5.01
CA ASN A 78 -11.67 -6.95 3.70
C ASN A 78 -10.78 -6.48 2.53
N ILE A 79 -10.30 -5.23 2.56
CA ILE A 79 -9.59 -4.63 1.41
C ILE A 79 -8.10 -5.01 1.41
N GLN A 80 -7.43 -4.91 2.55
CA GLN A 80 -6.02 -5.26 2.68
C GLN A 80 -5.74 -6.73 2.31
N PRO A 81 -6.55 -7.73 2.73
CA PRO A 81 -6.42 -9.10 2.25
C PRO A 81 -6.58 -9.21 0.73
N GLY A 82 -7.42 -8.38 0.12
CA GLY A 82 -7.55 -8.27 -1.33
C GLY A 82 -6.23 -7.86 -2.01
N ILE A 83 -5.55 -6.84 -1.48
CA ILE A 83 -4.23 -6.40 -1.97
C ILE A 83 -3.19 -7.53 -1.82
N ILE A 84 -3.18 -8.20 -0.66
CA ILE A 84 -2.27 -9.33 -0.41
C ILE A 84 -2.53 -10.47 -1.41
N ASN A 85 -3.80 -10.78 -1.70
CA ASN A 85 -4.18 -11.82 -2.65
C ASN A 85 -3.75 -11.48 -4.09
N THR A 86 -3.80 -10.22 -4.52
CA THR A 86 -3.31 -9.84 -5.85
C THR A 86 -1.79 -9.93 -5.95
N ILE A 87 -1.06 -9.70 -4.86
CA ILE A 87 0.38 -9.96 -4.77
C ILE A 87 0.66 -11.47 -4.86
N GLN A 88 -0.10 -12.31 -4.14
CA GLN A 88 0.02 -13.76 -4.22
C GLN A 88 -0.30 -14.31 -5.61
N ASP A 89 -1.25 -13.69 -6.32
CA ASP A 89 -1.60 -14.03 -7.70
C ASP A 89 -0.40 -13.87 -8.65
N VAL A 90 0.51 -12.93 -8.40
CA VAL A 90 1.76 -12.77 -9.16
C VAL A 90 2.68 -13.97 -8.95
N ASN A 91 2.85 -14.42 -7.69
CA ASN A 91 3.64 -15.63 -7.38
C ASN A 91 3.02 -16.88 -8.04
N GLY A 92 1.69 -17.01 -7.99
CA GLY A 92 0.97 -18.07 -8.67
C GLY A 92 1.19 -18.06 -10.18
N TYR A 93 1.04 -16.90 -10.82
CA TYR A 93 1.29 -16.73 -12.25
C TYR A 93 2.75 -17.02 -12.63
N SER A 94 3.72 -16.52 -11.86
CA SER A 94 5.16 -16.75 -12.10
C SER A 94 5.49 -18.25 -12.11
N THR A 95 4.89 -19.01 -11.19
CA THR A 95 5.07 -20.47 -11.10
C THR A 95 4.40 -21.19 -12.28
N GLN A 96 3.21 -20.76 -12.69
CA GLN A 96 2.54 -21.28 -13.86
C GLN A 96 3.33 -21.00 -15.14
N PHE A 97 3.82 -19.76 -15.32
CA PHE A 97 4.62 -19.35 -16.45
C PHE A 97 5.86 -20.22 -16.58
N SER A 98 6.65 -20.39 -15.52
CA SER A 98 7.86 -21.21 -15.59
C SER A 98 7.57 -22.67 -15.97
N SER A 99 6.50 -23.24 -15.42
CA SER A 99 6.09 -24.62 -15.72
C SER A 99 5.66 -24.76 -17.18
N PHE A 100 4.86 -23.82 -17.69
CA PHE A 100 4.36 -23.85 -19.06
C PHE A 100 5.48 -23.51 -20.06
N ASN A 101 6.38 -22.58 -19.72
CA ASN A 101 7.48 -22.18 -20.58
C ASN A 101 8.38 -23.36 -20.96
N LYS A 102 8.64 -24.27 -20.01
CA LYS A 102 9.37 -25.51 -20.28
C LYS A 102 8.71 -26.35 -21.38
N VAL A 103 7.39 -26.52 -21.31
CA VAL A 103 6.63 -27.31 -22.29
C VAL A 103 6.54 -26.55 -23.62
N ILE A 104 6.26 -25.25 -23.59
CA ILE A 104 6.23 -24.38 -24.78
C ILE A 104 7.57 -24.46 -25.53
N SER A 105 8.70 -24.31 -24.85
CA SER A 105 10.03 -24.41 -25.47
C SER A 105 10.31 -25.79 -26.06
N GLN A 106 9.83 -26.87 -25.43
CA GLN A 106 9.92 -28.23 -25.99
C GLN A 106 9.06 -28.39 -27.26
N SER A 107 7.84 -27.89 -27.25
CA SER A 107 6.93 -27.95 -28.41
C SER A 107 7.46 -27.09 -29.56
N ILE A 108 8.01 -25.91 -29.28
CA ILE A 108 8.68 -25.04 -30.29
C ILE A 108 9.91 -25.75 -30.89
N ASN A 109 10.74 -26.41 -30.08
CA ASN A 109 11.89 -27.17 -30.59
C ASN A 109 11.46 -28.39 -31.43
N THR A 110 10.38 -29.06 -31.05
CA THR A 110 9.80 -30.17 -31.84
C THR A 110 9.26 -29.66 -33.17
N TRP A 111 8.61 -28.50 -33.18
CA TRP A 111 8.21 -27.83 -34.41
C TRP A 111 9.41 -27.49 -35.29
N LYS A 112 10.51 -26.97 -34.73
CA LYS A 112 11.76 -26.68 -35.45
C LYS A 112 12.36 -27.90 -36.15
N MET A 113 12.42 -29.06 -35.48
CA MET A 113 13.12 -30.25 -35.99
C MET A 113 12.42 -30.93 -37.17
N GLY A 114 11.10 -30.83 -37.27
CA GLY A 114 10.31 -31.58 -38.27
C GLY A 114 9.16 -30.81 -38.91
N ASN A 115 9.10 -29.49 -38.71
CA ASN A 115 7.95 -28.64 -39.04
C ASN A 115 6.61 -29.22 -38.52
N ASN A 116 6.64 -29.82 -37.32
CA ASN A 116 5.49 -30.48 -36.72
C ASN A 116 4.42 -29.46 -36.28
N LEU A 117 3.32 -29.38 -37.04
CA LEU A 117 2.23 -28.44 -36.80
C LEU A 117 1.41 -28.77 -35.54
N THR A 118 1.39 -30.03 -35.09
CA THR A 118 0.76 -30.40 -33.82
C THR A 118 1.53 -29.80 -32.64
N ALA A 119 2.87 -29.86 -32.69
CA ALA A 119 3.71 -29.24 -31.67
C ALA A 119 3.59 -27.70 -31.67
N LYS A 120 3.45 -27.08 -32.86
CA LYS A 120 3.10 -25.65 -32.97
C LYS A 120 1.78 -25.35 -32.25
N GLN A 121 0.74 -26.16 -32.47
CA GLN A 121 -0.57 -25.93 -31.87
C GLN A 121 -0.54 -26.08 -30.34
N GLU A 122 0.20 -27.07 -29.81
CA GLU A 122 0.39 -27.25 -28.38
C GLU A 122 1.04 -26.02 -27.71
N ALA A 123 2.08 -25.46 -28.33
CA ALA A 123 2.70 -24.23 -27.85
C ALA A 123 1.70 -23.05 -27.83
N LEU A 124 0.89 -22.90 -28.88
CA LEU A 124 -0.14 -21.86 -28.97
C LEU A 124 -1.21 -22.01 -27.88
N ASP A 125 -1.66 -23.23 -27.60
CA ASP A 125 -2.70 -23.47 -26.60
C ASP A 125 -2.21 -23.12 -25.19
N LEU A 126 -0.97 -23.46 -24.86
CA LEU A 126 -0.35 -23.10 -23.57
C LEU A 126 -0.15 -21.58 -23.44
N LEU A 127 0.30 -20.90 -24.49
CA LEU A 127 0.44 -19.44 -24.49
C LEU A 127 -0.91 -18.73 -24.32
N LYS A 128 -1.97 -19.22 -24.97
CA LYS A 128 -3.33 -18.69 -24.79
C LYS A 128 -3.83 -18.88 -23.36
N GLN A 129 -3.51 -20.02 -22.72
CA GLN A 129 -3.85 -20.23 -21.31
C GLN A 129 -3.13 -19.23 -20.39
N LEU A 130 -1.86 -18.93 -20.64
CA LEU A 130 -1.14 -17.87 -19.92
C LEU A 130 -1.79 -16.50 -20.13
N GLN A 131 -2.20 -16.18 -21.36
CA GLN A 131 -2.88 -14.92 -21.67
C GLN A 131 -4.21 -14.77 -20.92
N ILE A 132 -5.01 -15.84 -20.82
CA ILE A 132 -6.23 -15.86 -20.00
C ILE A 132 -5.90 -15.61 -18.53
N GLY A 133 -4.80 -16.20 -18.04
CA GLY A 133 -4.28 -15.98 -16.69
C GLY A 133 -4.00 -14.51 -16.40
N LEU A 134 -3.30 -13.81 -17.31
CA LEU A 134 -2.98 -12.37 -17.19
C LEU A 134 -4.26 -11.53 -17.05
N THR A 135 -5.23 -11.73 -17.94
CA THR A 135 -6.53 -11.02 -17.91
C THR A 135 -7.29 -11.29 -16.61
N SER A 136 -7.27 -12.54 -16.13
CA SER A 136 -7.90 -12.90 -14.85
C SER A 136 -7.26 -12.15 -13.67
N LYS A 137 -5.92 -12.07 -13.62
CA LYS A 137 -5.20 -11.36 -12.55
C LYS A 137 -5.46 -9.85 -12.61
N GLN A 138 -5.44 -9.25 -13.79
CA GLN A 138 -5.80 -7.85 -14.01
C GLN A 138 -7.20 -7.55 -13.45
N ASN A 139 -8.19 -8.37 -13.77
CA ASN A 139 -9.57 -8.17 -13.32
C ASN A 139 -9.69 -8.20 -11.79
N LYS A 140 -8.95 -9.07 -11.11
CA LYS A 140 -8.91 -9.10 -9.64
C LYS A 140 -8.31 -7.82 -9.06
N VAL A 141 -7.23 -7.30 -9.65
CA VAL A 141 -6.65 -6.01 -9.23
C VAL A 141 -7.65 -4.87 -9.41
N ILE A 142 -8.40 -4.87 -10.52
CA ILE A 142 -9.46 -3.88 -10.77
C ILE A 142 -10.58 -3.97 -9.71
N LEU A 143 -10.94 -5.16 -9.24
CA LEU A 143 -11.92 -5.30 -8.15
C LEU A 143 -11.40 -4.69 -6.84
N VAL A 144 -10.14 -4.95 -6.48
CA VAL A 144 -9.51 -4.33 -5.29
C VAL A 144 -9.46 -2.81 -5.43
N SER A 145 -9.13 -2.29 -6.62
CA SER A 145 -9.18 -0.84 -6.91
C SER A 145 -10.58 -0.25 -6.72
N LYS A 146 -11.63 -0.97 -7.13
CA LYS A 146 -13.03 -0.56 -6.90
C LYS A 146 -13.40 -0.54 -5.42
N ASP A 147 -12.96 -1.53 -4.64
CA ASP A 147 -13.25 -1.57 -3.21
C ASP A 147 -12.50 -0.48 -2.44
N LEU A 148 -11.25 -0.20 -2.81
CA LEU A 148 -10.53 0.99 -2.35
C LEU A 148 -11.24 2.29 -2.76
N GLY A 149 -11.81 2.34 -3.97
CA GLY A 149 -12.58 3.48 -4.46
C GLY A 149 -13.84 3.74 -3.63
N LYS A 150 -14.55 2.67 -3.20
CA LYS A 150 -15.68 2.80 -2.26
C LYS A 150 -15.21 3.32 -0.91
N LEU A 151 -14.14 2.72 -0.35
CA LEU A 151 -13.54 3.20 0.90
C LEU A 151 -13.17 4.68 0.81
N LEU A 152 -12.57 5.13 -0.31
CA LEU A 152 -12.21 6.54 -0.48
C LEU A 152 -13.44 7.47 -0.43
N LEU A 153 -14.58 7.05 -1.00
CA LEU A 153 -15.83 7.80 -0.90
C LEU A 153 -16.33 7.88 0.55
N ASP A 154 -16.29 6.76 1.27
CA ASP A 154 -16.66 6.70 2.68
C ASP A 154 -15.75 7.60 3.54
N LEU A 155 -14.43 7.55 3.31
CA LEU A 155 -13.44 8.39 3.99
C LEU A 155 -13.58 9.88 3.64
N ASN A 156 -14.02 10.23 2.43
CA ASN A 156 -14.38 11.62 2.11
C ASN A 156 -15.56 12.09 2.97
N GLY A 157 -16.52 11.22 3.25
CA GLY A 157 -17.60 11.46 4.21
C GLY A 157 -17.08 11.68 5.63
N ASP A 158 -16.14 10.85 6.10
CA ASP A 158 -15.52 11.01 7.42
C ASP A 158 -14.77 12.34 7.55
N VAL A 159 -13.99 12.71 6.54
CA VAL A 159 -13.28 14.00 6.50
C VAL A 159 -14.25 15.18 6.51
N ALA A 160 -15.36 15.09 5.77
CA ALA A 160 -16.39 16.12 5.76
C ALA A 160 -17.04 16.25 7.15
N ASN A 161 -17.42 15.12 7.78
CA ASN A 161 -17.99 15.09 9.12
C ASN A 161 -17.07 15.72 10.17
N PHE A 162 -15.78 15.37 10.16
CA PHE A 162 -14.80 15.96 11.09
C PHE A 162 -14.50 17.43 10.77
N THR A 163 -14.59 17.84 9.51
CA THR A 163 -14.49 19.26 9.14
C THR A 163 -15.66 20.05 9.71
N THR A 164 -16.89 19.52 9.62
CA THR A 164 -18.06 20.13 10.28
C THR A 164 -17.90 20.18 11.79
N ALA A 165 -17.44 19.10 12.43
CA ALA A 165 -17.20 19.07 13.87
C ALA A 165 -16.23 20.17 14.32
N VAL A 166 -15.13 20.34 13.58
CA VAL A 166 -14.15 21.41 13.79
C VAL A 166 -14.79 22.78 13.64
N SER A 167 -15.51 23.04 12.55
CA SER A 167 -16.16 24.34 12.33
C SER A 167 -17.23 24.68 13.38
N THR A 168 -17.94 23.68 13.90
CA THR A 168 -18.89 23.89 15.00
C THR A 168 -18.15 24.19 16.30
N ALA A 169 -17.05 23.49 16.59
CA ALA A 169 -16.21 23.81 17.73
C ALA A 169 -15.67 25.25 17.69
N ASP A 170 -15.21 25.72 16.53
CA ASP A 170 -14.73 27.10 16.32
C ASP A 170 -15.79 28.14 16.71
N ILE A 171 -17.05 27.89 16.34
CA ILE A 171 -18.19 28.76 16.67
C ILE A 171 -18.44 28.77 18.19
N GLU A 172 -18.37 27.62 18.85
CA GLU A 172 -18.67 27.50 20.28
C GLU A 172 -17.58 28.12 21.17
N ILE A 173 -16.31 28.04 20.78
CA ILE A 173 -15.20 28.62 21.56
C ILE A 173 -14.86 30.07 21.19
N GLY A 174 -15.48 30.61 20.13
CA GLY A 174 -15.17 31.96 19.64
C GLY A 174 -13.70 32.11 19.24
N ALA A 175 -13.11 31.06 18.65
CA ALA A 175 -11.67 30.97 18.42
C ALA A 175 -11.10 32.10 17.55
N ASP A 176 -9.89 32.55 17.92
CA ASP A 176 -9.05 33.36 17.05
C ASP A 176 -8.41 32.46 15.97
N SER A 177 -8.84 32.65 14.73
CA SER A 177 -8.50 31.79 13.58
C SER A 177 -7.00 31.75 13.26
N LYS A 178 -6.20 32.72 13.73
CA LYS A 178 -4.79 32.82 13.37
C LYS A 178 -3.90 31.78 14.08
N VAL A 179 -4.09 31.54 15.38
CA VAL A 179 -3.27 30.58 16.14
C VAL A 179 -3.54 29.14 15.71
N ILE A 180 -4.81 28.85 15.40
CA ILE A 180 -5.28 27.57 14.86
C ILE A 180 -4.73 27.34 13.45
N GLY A 181 -4.76 28.37 12.58
CA GLY A 181 -4.19 28.27 11.23
C GLY A 181 -2.69 27.95 11.22
N ASP A 182 -1.90 28.57 12.10
CA ASP A 182 -0.46 28.28 12.23
C ASP A 182 -0.20 26.84 12.70
N LEU A 183 -1.07 26.31 13.57
CA LEU A 183 -1.02 24.94 14.05
C LEU A 183 -1.32 23.95 12.92
N GLU A 184 -2.42 24.15 12.18
CA GLU A 184 -2.81 23.30 11.06
C GLU A 184 -1.73 23.27 9.97
N ASN A 185 -1.12 24.43 9.65
CA ASN A 185 -0.02 24.51 8.70
C ASN A 185 1.22 23.73 9.15
N THR A 186 1.58 23.86 10.44
CA THR A 186 2.73 23.14 11.01
C THR A 186 2.49 21.63 10.98
N ILE A 187 1.31 21.19 11.41
CA ILE A 187 0.91 19.77 11.41
C ILE A 187 0.89 19.21 9.99
N SER A 188 0.27 19.93 9.05
CA SER A 188 0.19 19.53 7.64
C SER A 188 1.58 19.37 6.98
N SER A 189 2.53 20.26 7.34
CA SER A 189 3.92 20.13 6.89
C SER A 189 4.59 18.86 7.41
N PHE A 190 4.40 18.53 8.69
CA PHE A 190 4.90 17.28 9.25
C PHE A 190 4.23 16.07 8.60
N ASP A 191 2.92 16.10 8.41
CA ASP A 191 2.16 14.98 7.81
C ASP A 191 2.62 14.67 6.39
N SER A 192 2.91 15.70 5.59
CA SER A 192 3.47 15.51 4.25
C SER A 192 4.84 14.82 4.28
N LYS A 193 5.72 15.20 5.22
CA LYS A 193 7.04 14.58 5.40
C LYS A 193 6.94 13.16 5.95
N ILE A 194 6.04 12.94 6.91
CA ILE A 194 5.76 11.63 7.52
C ILE A 194 5.23 10.68 6.45
N ALA A 195 4.30 11.11 5.59
CA ALA A 195 3.78 10.27 4.51
C ALA A 195 4.88 9.80 3.55
N GLY A 196 5.80 10.70 3.17
CA GLY A 196 6.96 10.35 2.34
C GLY A 196 7.91 9.37 3.05
N ALA A 197 8.27 9.65 4.30
CA ALA A 197 9.15 8.79 5.08
C ALA A 197 8.52 7.41 5.37
N ALA A 198 7.22 7.35 5.69
CA ALA A 198 6.48 6.12 5.93
C ALA A 198 6.41 5.25 4.68
N SER A 199 6.22 5.86 3.50
CA SER A 199 6.32 5.16 2.22
C SER A 199 7.73 4.60 2.00
N GLY A 200 8.77 5.38 2.32
CA GLY A 200 10.16 4.90 2.24
C GLY A 200 10.46 3.73 3.20
N VAL A 201 9.94 3.77 4.42
CA VAL A 201 10.06 2.65 5.36
C VAL A 201 9.33 1.41 4.87
N ALA A 202 8.07 1.57 4.44
CA ALA A 202 7.28 0.46 3.92
C ALA A 202 7.96 -0.19 2.70
N LEU A 203 8.45 0.60 1.73
CA LEU A 203 9.21 0.10 0.59
C LEU A 203 10.48 -0.66 1.02
N SER A 204 11.29 -0.08 1.91
CA SER A 204 12.55 -0.68 2.36
C SER A 204 12.33 -1.95 3.19
N GLY A 205 11.31 -1.97 4.06
CA GLY A 205 10.97 -3.15 4.86
C GLY A 205 10.39 -4.28 4.03
N LEU A 206 9.59 -3.99 3.00
CA LEU A 206 9.02 -5.00 2.10
C LEU A 206 10.06 -5.79 1.30
N VAL A 207 11.23 -5.21 1.07
CA VAL A 207 12.34 -5.87 0.35
C VAL A 207 13.42 -6.40 1.28
N ALA A 208 13.31 -6.18 2.60
CA ALA A 208 14.26 -6.67 3.59
C ALA A 208 14.08 -8.17 3.83
N ILE A 209 15.09 -8.96 3.51
CA ILE A 209 15.10 -10.41 3.76
C ILE A 209 15.41 -10.65 5.25
N GLY A 210 14.53 -11.36 5.97
CA GLY A 210 14.70 -11.69 7.38
C GLY A 210 14.39 -10.57 8.38
N GLY A 211 13.99 -9.38 7.90
CA GLY A 211 13.39 -8.33 8.72
C GLY A 211 11.89 -8.55 8.93
N GLY A 212 11.28 -7.72 9.77
CA GLY A 212 9.83 -7.61 9.93
C GLY A 212 9.39 -6.16 9.84
N LEU A 213 8.07 -5.94 9.83
CA LEU A 213 7.47 -4.61 9.94
C LEU A 213 6.67 -4.51 11.23
N LEU A 214 6.86 -3.40 11.95
CA LEU A 214 6.14 -3.07 13.17
C LEU A 214 5.44 -1.72 12.98
N ILE A 215 4.13 -1.68 13.25
CA ILE A 215 3.37 -0.46 13.41
C ILE A 215 3.34 -0.11 14.90
N VAL A 216 3.84 1.06 15.26
CA VAL A 216 3.87 1.57 16.62
C VAL A 216 2.85 2.70 16.75
N VAL A 217 1.88 2.53 17.64
CA VAL A 217 0.83 3.50 17.90
C VAL A 217 0.99 4.04 19.32
N GLY A 218 0.95 5.36 19.49
CA GLY A 218 1.06 5.99 20.81
C GLY A 218 0.43 7.38 20.83
N ALA A 219 0.42 8.02 21.99
CA ALA A 219 -0.22 9.32 22.13
C ALA A 219 0.65 10.46 21.58
N GLY A 220 0.06 11.36 20.79
CA GLY A 220 0.69 12.66 20.48
C GLY A 220 0.48 13.69 21.58
N LEU A 221 -0.54 13.50 22.42
CA LEU A 221 -0.91 14.42 23.49
C LEU A 221 -1.34 13.63 24.75
N THR A 222 -0.69 13.89 25.88
CA THR A 222 -0.98 13.29 27.19
C THR A 222 -0.64 14.26 28.33
N PRO A 223 -1.43 14.32 29.42
CA PRO A 223 -2.83 13.85 29.51
C PRO A 223 -3.76 14.74 28.67
N PHE A 224 -4.89 14.19 28.22
CA PHE A 224 -6.00 14.97 27.68
C PHE A 224 -7.16 14.94 28.68
N THR A 225 -7.76 16.10 28.95
CA THR A 225 -8.59 16.35 30.15
C THR A 225 -10.10 16.23 29.96
N PHE A 226 -10.60 15.85 28.78
CA PHE A 226 -12.00 15.48 28.61
C PHE A 226 -12.31 14.13 29.30
N GLY A 227 -12.55 14.16 30.60
CA GLY A 227 -13.32 13.16 31.36
C GLY A 227 -12.62 11.87 31.78
N ALA A 228 -11.53 11.43 31.12
CA ALA A 228 -10.93 10.11 31.39
C ALA A 228 -9.40 10.07 31.59
N SER A 229 -8.70 11.22 31.57
CA SER A 229 -7.22 11.25 31.62
C SER A 229 -6.57 10.34 30.56
N THR A 230 -7.20 10.20 29.39
CA THR A 230 -6.72 9.35 28.29
C THR A 230 -5.74 10.14 27.40
N GLY A 231 -4.86 9.44 26.69
CA GLY A 231 -3.99 10.06 25.68
C GLY A 231 -4.72 10.23 24.36
N LEU A 232 -4.33 11.21 23.55
CA LEU A 232 -4.89 11.44 22.21
C LEU A 232 -3.87 11.01 21.14
N ILE A 233 -4.29 10.21 20.16
CA ILE A 233 -3.42 9.65 19.11
C ILE A 233 -3.41 10.59 17.90
N VAL A 234 -2.91 11.81 18.13
CA VAL A 234 -2.87 12.90 17.12
C VAL A 234 -1.52 13.01 16.41
N ALA A 235 -0.48 12.42 16.99
CA ALA A 235 0.79 12.25 16.29
C ALA A 235 0.69 11.27 15.12
N GLY A 236 -0.24 10.31 15.21
CA GLY A 236 -0.41 9.21 14.26
C GLY A 236 0.22 7.92 14.76
N ALA A 237 0.71 7.12 13.82
CA ALA A 237 1.45 5.89 14.07
C ALA A 237 2.73 5.87 13.23
N ALA A 238 3.74 5.13 13.68
CA ALA A 238 4.98 4.91 12.96
C ALA A 238 5.00 3.49 12.38
N VAL A 239 5.43 3.32 11.14
CA VAL A 239 5.83 2.01 10.60
C VAL A 239 7.35 1.94 10.62
N VAL A 240 7.93 0.88 11.19
CA VAL A 240 9.38 0.69 11.32
C VAL A 240 9.80 -0.71 10.93
N VAL A 241 11.04 -0.85 10.46
CA VAL A 241 11.65 -2.16 10.17
C VAL A 241 12.27 -2.74 11.45
N VAL A 242 12.03 -4.02 11.71
CA VAL A 242 12.47 -4.76 12.92
C VAL A 242 13.17 -6.07 12.56
N GLY A 243 13.71 -6.79 13.55
CA GLY A 243 14.35 -8.10 13.36
C GLY A 243 15.73 -8.06 12.69
N ALA A 244 16.11 -9.13 11.97
CA ALA A 244 17.46 -9.28 11.42
C ALA A 244 17.82 -8.24 10.33
N GLY A 245 16.82 -7.56 9.77
CA GLY A 245 17.01 -6.42 8.87
C GLY A 245 17.43 -5.12 9.58
N GLY A 246 17.27 -5.07 10.91
CA GLY A 246 17.60 -3.91 11.74
C GLY A 246 16.73 -2.68 11.47
N LEU A 247 16.89 -1.68 12.33
CA LEU A 247 16.32 -0.35 12.12
C LEU A 247 16.96 0.30 10.90
N THR A 248 16.15 0.71 9.93
CA THR A 248 16.62 1.43 8.73
C THR A 248 16.78 2.92 8.99
N ALA A 249 17.63 3.59 8.20
CA ALA A 249 17.74 5.06 8.25
C ALA A 249 16.38 5.76 8.02
N SER A 250 15.53 5.22 7.14
CA SER A 250 14.17 5.70 6.94
C SER A 250 13.30 5.57 8.20
N SER A 251 13.48 4.50 8.99
CA SER A 251 12.76 4.30 10.26
C SER A 251 13.15 5.38 11.28
N VAL A 252 14.45 5.71 11.36
CA VAL A 252 14.97 6.79 12.24
C VAL A 252 14.49 8.17 11.80
N VAL A 253 14.46 8.44 10.50
CA VAL A 253 13.94 9.71 9.96
C VAL A 253 12.45 9.84 10.27
N LEU A 254 11.67 8.77 10.04
CA LEU A 254 10.24 8.77 10.31
C LEU A 254 9.96 8.99 11.80
N SER A 255 10.66 8.27 12.69
CA SER A 255 10.47 8.41 14.14
C SER A 255 10.84 9.82 14.62
N SER A 256 11.87 10.44 14.06
CA SER A 256 12.22 11.84 14.32
C SER A 256 11.15 12.82 13.85
N LEU A 257 10.55 12.61 12.69
CA LEU A 257 9.47 13.47 12.17
C LEU A 257 8.21 13.36 13.02
N ILE A 258 7.82 12.15 13.41
CA ILE A 258 6.68 11.91 14.30
C ILE A 258 6.90 12.55 15.68
N SER A 259 8.15 12.52 16.18
CA SER A 259 8.52 13.21 17.42
C SER A 259 8.36 14.72 17.28
N GLY A 260 8.90 15.31 16.21
CA GLY A 260 8.77 16.73 15.94
C GLY A 260 7.30 17.16 15.81
N LYS A 261 6.45 16.35 15.17
CA LYS A 261 5.01 16.57 15.12
C LYS A 261 4.39 16.54 16.52
N SER A 262 4.72 15.54 17.32
CA SER A 262 4.21 15.41 18.71
C SER A 262 4.63 16.59 19.57
N ASP A 263 5.87 17.07 19.43
CA ASP A 263 6.37 18.25 20.15
C ASP A 263 5.63 19.52 19.74
N ALA A 264 5.43 19.72 18.44
CA ALA A 264 4.69 20.87 17.91
C ALA A 264 3.23 20.87 18.40
N ILE A 265 2.57 19.70 18.37
CA ILE A 265 1.21 19.53 18.91
C ILE A 265 1.16 19.91 20.38
N ARG A 266 2.10 19.45 21.20
CA ARG A 266 2.10 19.72 22.65
C ARG A 266 2.35 21.17 23.00
N GLN A 267 3.31 21.81 22.33
CA GLN A 267 3.59 23.24 22.53
C GLN A 267 2.34 24.09 22.25
N LYS A 268 1.51 23.67 21.28
CA LYS A 268 0.32 24.38 20.87
C LYS A 268 -0.93 24.00 21.67
N ALA A 269 -1.06 22.74 22.11
CA ALA A 269 -2.15 22.27 22.96
C ALA A 269 -2.17 22.94 24.35
N ILE A 270 -1.02 23.37 24.88
CA ILE A 270 -0.95 24.17 26.12
C ILE A 270 -1.65 25.53 25.96
N LEU A 271 -1.83 26.01 24.72
CA LEU A 271 -2.35 27.34 24.40
C LEU A 271 -3.81 27.32 23.95
N THR A 272 -4.47 26.16 23.92
CA THR A 272 -5.78 26.00 23.27
C THR A 272 -6.81 25.31 24.16
N ASP A 273 -8.06 25.77 24.09
CA ASP A 273 -9.22 25.13 24.73
C ASP A 273 -9.39 23.68 24.30
N ASP A 274 -10.01 22.91 25.18
CA ASP A 274 -10.31 21.49 25.06
C ASP A 274 -10.97 21.10 23.71
N LEU A 275 -11.85 21.94 23.14
CA LEU A 275 -12.48 21.72 21.83
C LEU A 275 -11.50 21.83 20.63
N ASN A 276 -10.35 22.51 20.79
CA ASN A 276 -9.32 22.59 19.75
C ASN A 276 -8.66 21.24 19.46
N ALA A 277 -8.81 20.25 20.35
CA ALA A 277 -8.31 18.90 20.11
C ALA A 277 -8.94 18.24 18.86
N LEU A 278 -10.12 18.70 18.43
CA LEU A 278 -10.73 18.26 17.17
C LEU A 278 -9.88 18.65 15.95
N HIS A 279 -9.21 19.81 15.95
CA HIS A 279 -8.26 20.18 14.90
C HIS A 279 -7.05 19.25 14.86
N LEU A 280 -6.63 18.73 16.02
CA LEU A 280 -5.51 17.80 16.09
C LEU A 280 -5.87 16.42 15.53
N LEU A 281 -7.15 16.05 15.56
CA LEU A 281 -7.65 14.76 15.08
C LEU A 281 -7.96 14.75 13.59
N LYS A 282 -8.49 15.85 13.04
CA LYS A 282 -8.82 16.00 11.61
C LYS A 282 -7.71 15.49 10.67
N PRO A 283 -6.40 15.80 10.90
CA PRO A 283 -5.32 15.28 10.07
C PRO A 283 -5.24 13.75 10.00
N ALA A 284 -5.60 13.02 11.06
CA ALA A 284 -5.58 11.56 11.03
C ALA A 284 -6.56 10.99 9.98
N PHE A 285 -7.75 11.59 9.85
CA PHE A 285 -8.74 11.22 8.83
C PHE A 285 -8.28 11.61 7.43
N VAL A 286 -7.72 12.82 7.27
CA VAL A 286 -7.16 13.27 5.99
C VAL A 286 -6.01 12.37 5.54
N ASN A 287 -5.14 11.95 6.46
CA ASN A 287 -4.02 11.06 6.14
C ASN A 287 -4.50 9.66 5.74
N LEU A 288 -5.51 9.12 6.42
CA LEU A 288 -6.14 7.86 6.01
C LEU A 288 -6.75 7.97 4.61
N GLN A 289 -7.54 9.03 4.35
CA GLN A 289 -8.15 9.32 3.05
C GLN A 289 -7.10 9.47 1.93
N SER A 290 -6.05 10.27 2.15
CA SER A 290 -4.97 10.49 1.20
C SER A 290 -4.19 9.20 0.93
N SER A 291 -3.90 8.40 1.98
CA SER A 291 -3.23 7.13 1.82
C SER A 291 -4.05 6.13 0.99
N ALA A 292 -5.38 6.11 1.15
CA ALA A 292 -6.28 5.26 0.35
C ALA A 292 -6.26 5.70 -1.12
N SER A 293 -6.25 7.00 -1.40
CA SER A 293 -6.10 7.55 -2.75
C SER A 293 -4.77 7.12 -3.40
N ASN A 294 -3.66 7.18 -2.67
CA ASN A 294 -2.37 6.68 -3.15
C ASN A 294 -2.40 5.17 -3.40
N ALA A 295 -3.03 4.39 -2.52
CA ALA A 295 -3.19 2.95 -2.72
C ALA A 295 -3.97 2.62 -4.00
N ILE A 296 -5.03 3.37 -4.32
CA ILE A 296 -5.77 3.25 -5.59
C ILE A 296 -4.83 3.45 -6.79
N ALA A 297 -4.00 4.50 -6.75
CA ALA A 297 -3.05 4.77 -7.83
C ALA A 297 -2.07 3.59 -8.02
N GLN A 298 -1.53 3.03 -6.94
CA GLN A 298 -0.57 1.93 -7.03
C GLN A 298 -1.20 0.62 -7.52
N VAL A 299 -2.40 0.27 -7.05
CA VAL A 299 -3.09 -0.93 -7.57
C VAL A 299 -3.52 -0.75 -9.03
N ASN A 300 -3.85 0.47 -9.46
CA ASN A 300 -4.12 0.74 -10.88
C ASN A 300 -2.86 0.59 -11.73
N ASN A 301 -1.69 1.01 -11.24
CA ASN A 301 -0.41 0.73 -11.91
C ASN A 301 -0.18 -0.77 -12.06
N MET A 302 -0.52 -1.57 -11.05
CA MET A 302 -0.43 -3.02 -11.12
C MET A 302 -1.39 -3.62 -12.16
N ALA A 303 -2.63 -3.14 -12.23
CA ALA A 303 -3.58 -3.55 -13.26
C ALA A 303 -3.09 -3.20 -14.68
N ASN A 304 -2.50 -2.02 -14.84
CA ASN A 304 -1.91 -1.59 -16.12
C ASN A 304 -0.71 -2.46 -16.51
N ALA A 305 0.16 -2.82 -15.56
CA ALA A 305 1.28 -3.72 -15.81
C ALA A 305 0.80 -5.10 -16.29
N TRP A 306 -0.24 -5.67 -15.65
CA TRP A 306 -0.86 -6.90 -16.14
C TRP A 306 -1.43 -6.77 -17.56
N ASN A 307 -2.07 -5.63 -17.87
CA ASN A 307 -2.60 -5.35 -19.21
C ASN A 307 -1.50 -5.33 -20.29
N ILE A 308 -0.39 -4.65 -19.99
CA ILE A 308 0.77 -4.54 -20.89
C ILE A 308 1.36 -5.92 -21.17
N LEU A 309 1.58 -6.72 -20.11
CA LEU A 309 2.02 -8.11 -20.23
C LEU A 309 1.06 -8.93 -21.11
N GLY A 310 -0.25 -8.75 -20.93
CA GLY A 310 -1.28 -9.43 -21.74
C GLY A 310 -1.19 -9.09 -23.23
N GLY A 311 -0.93 -7.82 -23.55
CA GLY A 311 -0.72 -7.34 -24.91
C GLY A 311 0.55 -7.90 -25.55
N ASN A 312 1.66 -7.90 -24.81
CA ASN A 312 2.92 -8.39 -25.33
C ASN A 312 2.94 -9.91 -25.53
N LEU A 313 2.33 -10.69 -24.63
CA LEU A 313 2.09 -12.12 -24.85
C LEU A 313 1.17 -12.36 -26.06
N GLY A 314 0.18 -11.48 -26.28
CA GLY A 314 -0.66 -11.51 -27.49
C GLY A 314 0.14 -11.37 -28.79
N ASN A 315 1.17 -10.52 -28.80
CA ASN A 315 2.07 -10.36 -29.96
C ASN A 315 2.90 -11.63 -30.22
N VAL A 316 3.33 -12.33 -29.18
CA VAL A 316 4.05 -13.61 -29.30
C VAL A 316 3.13 -14.70 -29.85
N ILE A 317 1.90 -14.78 -29.33
CA ILE A 317 0.86 -15.68 -29.85
C ILE A 317 0.61 -15.42 -31.34
N GLY A 318 0.46 -14.14 -31.74
CA GLY A 318 0.27 -13.76 -33.14
C GLY A 318 1.44 -14.20 -34.02
N SER A 319 2.68 -13.97 -33.57
CA SER A 319 3.89 -14.34 -34.33
C SER A 319 4.02 -15.83 -34.56
N ILE A 320 3.70 -16.65 -33.54
CA ILE A 320 3.70 -18.10 -33.69
C ILE A 320 2.52 -18.53 -34.58
N SER A 321 1.34 -17.95 -34.40
CA SER A 321 0.15 -18.28 -35.20
C SER A 321 0.38 -18.07 -36.70
N ASP A 322 0.94 -16.92 -37.07
CA ASP A 322 1.11 -16.50 -38.47
C ASP A 322 2.21 -17.28 -39.21
N ALA A 323 3.24 -17.73 -38.49
CA ALA A 323 4.37 -18.46 -39.06
C ALA A 323 3.93 -19.83 -39.63
N GLN A 324 4.05 -20.03 -40.95
CA GLN A 324 3.65 -21.28 -41.61
C GLN A 324 4.66 -22.41 -41.38
N THR A 325 5.93 -22.04 -41.31
CA THR A 325 7.06 -22.91 -40.99
C THR A 325 7.87 -22.33 -39.85
N PHE A 326 8.69 -23.15 -39.18
CA PHE A 326 9.56 -22.63 -38.12
C PHE A 326 10.55 -21.57 -38.64
N SER A 327 11.00 -21.65 -39.90
CA SER A 327 11.87 -20.62 -40.50
C SER A 327 11.20 -19.26 -40.63
N ASP A 328 9.87 -19.21 -40.59
CA ASP A 328 9.10 -17.95 -40.58
C ASP A 328 9.03 -17.35 -39.17
N LEU A 329 9.35 -18.13 -38.13
CA LEU A 329 9.31 -17.67 -36.75
C LEU A 329 10.49 -16.73 -36.46
N PRO A 330 10.23 -15.51 -35.97
CA PRO A 330 11.30 -14.58 -35.61
C PRO A 330 12.14 -15.15 -34.45
N VAL A 331 13.48 -15.15 -34.60
CA VAL A 331 14.45 -15.67 -33.61
C VAL A 331 14.24 -15.09 -32.20
N VAL A 332 13.73 -13.86 -32.13
CA VAL A 332 13.44 -13.14 -30.89
C VAL A 332 12.34 -13.80 -30.04
N VAL A 333 11.47 -14.64 -30.60
CA VAL A 333 10.40 -15.33 -29.84
C VAL A 333 10.98 -16.32 -28.84
N GLN A 334 12.02 -17.07 -29.21
CA GLN A 334 12.63 -18.04 -28.30
C GLN A 334 13.48 -17.35 -27.24
N ALA A 335 14.28 -16.35 -27.64
CA ALA A 335 15.02 -15.50 -26.71
C ALA A 335 14.09 -14.78 -25.71
N TYR A 336 12.91 -14.37 -26.16
CA TYR A 336 11.87 -13.79 -25.33
C TYR A 336 11.37 -14.74 -24.23
N LEU A 337 11.00 -15.97 -24.61
CA LEU A 337 10.48 -16.96 -23.67
C LEU A 337 11.50 -17.34 -22.60
N ASP A 338 12.77 -17.46 -22.99
CA ASP A 338 13.86 -17.74 -22.07
C ASP A 338 14.11 -16.57 -21.11
N THR A 339 14.19 -15.34 -21.63
CA THR A 339 14.38 -14.13 -20.82
C THR A 339 13.23 -13.94 -19.83
N ALA A 340 11.98 -14.07 -20.29
CA ALA A 340 10.81 -13.92 -19.45
C ALA A 340 10.79 -14.93 -18.30
N ASN A 341 11.23 -16.17 -18.54
CA ASN A 341 11.29 -17.20 -17.49
C ASN A 341 12.24 -16.81 -16.35
N ASP A 342 13.42 -16.28 -16.67
CA ASP A 342 14.39 -15.83 -15.66
C ASP A 342 13.84 -14.64 -14.87
N GLN A 343 13.19 -13.70 -15.55
CA GLN A 343 12.60 -12.54 -14.88
C GLN A 343 11.43 -12.91 -13.97
N TRP A 344 10.58 -13.85 -14.37
CA TRP A 344 9.51 -14.35 -13.51
C TRP A 344 10.06 -15.06 -12.26
N ALA A 345 11.25 -15.67 -12.33
CA ALA A 345 11.92 -16.21 -11.15
C ALA A 345 12.37 -15.11 -10.16
N ASP A 346 12.89 -13.99 -10.67
CA ASP A 346 13.25 -12.83 -9.85
C ASP A 346 12.01 -12.20 -9.20
N VAL A 347 10.94 -11.99 -9.99
CA VAL A 347 9.66 -11.46 -9.50
C VAL A 347 9.08 -12.37 -8.42
N LYS A 348 9.12 -13.68 -8.62
CA LYS A 348 8.64 -14.67 -7.64
C LYS A 348 9.32 -14.48 -6.28
N THR A 349 10.64 -14.35 -6.26
CA THR A 349 11.42 -14.18 -5.02
C THR A 349 11.05 -12.87 -4.31
N ALA A 350 10.93 -11.78 -5.06
CA ALA A 350 10.53 -10.49 -4.51
C ALA A 350 9.10 -10.54 -3.93
N VAL A 351 8.15 -11.10 -4.67
CA VAL A 351 6.74 -11.23 -4.26
C VAL A 351 6.59 -12.10 -3.01
N GLN A 352 7.36 -13.20 -2.90
CA GLN A 352 7.35 -14.04 -1.71
C GLN A 352 7.80 -13.27 -0.46
N THR A 353 8.85 -12.47 -0.58
CA THR A 353 9.33 -11.59 0.49
C THR A 353 8.26 -10.57 0.86
N ILE A 354 7.71 -9.85 -0.12
CA ILE A 354 6.65 -8.85 0.09
C ILE A 354 5.44 -9.46 0.80
N ASN A 355 4.98 -10.64 0.35
CA ASN A 355 3.84 -11.33 0.95
C ASN A 355 4.10 -11.74 2.40
N GLN A 356 5.29 -12.25 2.71
CA GLN A 356 5.69 -12.56 4.09
C GLN A 356 5.68 -11.31 4.96
N GLN A 357 6.26 -10.20 4.47
CA GLN A 357 6.32 -8.94 5.22
C GLN A 357 4.93 -8.36 5.47
N MET A 358 4.05 -8.34 4.47
CA MET A 358 2.69 -7.80 4.61
C MET A 358 1.79 -8.64 5.53
N THR A 359 1.95 -9.95 5.53
CA THR A 359 1.17 -10.85 6.40
C THR A 359 1.73 -10.93 7.81
N GLY A 360 3.00 -10.59 8.02
CA GLY A 360 3.69 -10.62 9.31
C GLY A 360 3.72 -9.29 10.06
N VAL A 361 3.07 -8.23 9.56
CA VAL A 361 3.07 -6.92 10.22
C VAL A 361 2.47 -7.02 11.61
N GLN A 362 3.20 -6.55 12.61
CA GLN A 362 2.70 -6.45 13.98
C GLN A 362 2.26 -5.01 14.29
N THR A 363 1.25 -4.87 15.15
CA THR A 363 0.86 -3.56 15.72
C THR A 363 1.13 -3.56 17.22
N LYS A 364 1.94 -2.61 17.68
CA LYS A 364 2.24 -2.39 19.09
C LYS A 364 1.67 -1.06 19.56
N ILE A 365 0.77 -1.13 20.54
CA ILE A 365 0.19 0.05 21.19
C ILE A 365 1.04 0.36 22.40
N LEU A 366 1.59 1.57 22.45
CA LEU A 366 2.43 2.02 23.54
C LEU A 366 1.57 2.40 24.75
N LYS A 367 1.69 1.63 25.84
CA LYS A 367 0.99 1.85 27.10
C LYS A 367 1.94 1.74 28.30
N ASP A 368 1.64 2.45 29.38
CA ASP A 368 2.33 2.32 30.66
C ASP A 368 1.84 1.09 31.45
N GLY A 369 2.41 0.86 32.63
CA GLY A 369 2.03 -0.25 33.52
C GLY A 369 0.58 -0.19 34.02
N ASN A 370 -0.11 0.94 33.86
CA ASN A 370 -1.52 1.13 34.21
C ASN A 370 -2.44 1.06 32.98
N GLY A 371 -1.90 0.75 31.79
CA GLY A 371 -2.65 0.65 30.55
C GLY A 371 -2.98 1.98 29.88
N LYS A 372 -2.43 3.10 30.36
CA LYS A 372 -2.61 4.42 29.74
C LYS A 372 -1.65 4.59 28.57
N LEU A 373 -2.11 5.21 27.49
CA LEU A 373 -1.25 5.51 26.35
C LEU A 373 -0.06 6.35 26.78
N ILE A 374 1.14 5.92 26.38
CA ILE A 374 2.36 6.73 26.54
C ILE A 374 2.63 7.50 25.26
N GLN A 375 3.49 8.50 25.40
CA GLN A 375 3.83 9.38 24.31
C GLN A 375 4.50 8.63 23.15
N LEU A 376 4.08 8.93 21.93
CA LEU A 376 4.77 8.55 20.70
C LEU A 376 5.91 9.55 20.45
N ASN A 377 7.13 9.09 20.64
CA ASN A 377 8.35 9.83 20.36
C ASN A 377 9.46 8.90 19.87
N ASN A 378 10.61 9.46 19.49
CA ASN A 378 11.69 8.77 18.83
C ASN A 378 12.17 7.59 19.69
N GLU A 379 12.44 7.84 20.96
CA GLU A 379 12.90 6.84 21.92
C GLU A 379 11.88 5.69 22.07
N SER A 380 10.60 6.01 22.26
CA SER A 380 9.55 5.00 22.43
C SER A 380 9.35 4.14 21.17
N ILE A 381 9.48 4.73 19.97
CA ILE A 381 9.36 4.02 18.68
C ILE A 381 10.56 3.08 18.50
N LEU A 382 11.78 3.57 18.71
CA LEU A 382 12.99 2.77 18.53
C LEU A 382 13.08 1.66 19.58
N THR A 383 12.73 1.94 20.83
CA THR A 383 12.66 0.92 21.90
C THR A 383 11.62 -0.15 21.55
N ALA A 384 10.47 0.25 21.00
CA ALA A 384 9.45 -0.70 20.58
C ALA A 384 9.94 -1.60 19.44
N ALA A 385 10.73 -1.05 18.52
CA ALA A 385 11.34 -1.74 17.39
C ALA A 385 12.44 -2.71 17.81
N GLU A 386 13.30 -2.32 18.76
CA GLU A 386 14.36 -3.18 19.31
C GLU A 386 13.82 -4.38 20.09
N ALA A 387 12.63 -4.22 20.68
CA ALA A 387 11.96 -5.28 21.43
C ALA A 387 11.17 -6.28 20.56
N ALA A 388 11.09 -6.04 19.24
CA ALA A 388 10.36 -6.86 18.27
C ALA A 388 11.32 -7.57 17.32
#